data_AF-A0A816HBG0-F1
#
_entry.id   AF-A0A816HBG0-F1
#
_cell.length_a   1.000
_cell.length_b   1.000
_cell.length_c   1.000
_cell.angle_alpha   90.00
_cell.angle_beta   90.00
_cell.angle_gamma   90.00
#
_symmetry.space_group_name_H-M   'P 1'
#
loop_
_entity.id
_entity.type
_entity.pdbx_description
1 polymer ?
#
loop_
_entity_poly.entity_id
_entity_poly.type
_entity_poly.pdbx_seq_one_letter_code
_entity_poly.pdbx_strand_id
1 'polypeptide(L)'
;MVFEHLAAFFIDKFLGNYIEDFDSHQLKIHLWAGDIILENVHLKTNALSDFNVPLEIITGYLEKLQIHIPWKHLYTHPTKIDFDGFYLLVAPKTDVNYDVERKE
;
A
#
# COMPACT_ATOMS: atom_id res chain seq x y z
N MET A 1 6.09 -21.28 8.27
CA MET A 1 7.52 -21.42 7.93
C MET A 1 8.22 -20.05 8.02
N VAL A 2 9.55 -20.00 8.16
CA VAL A 2 10.32 -18.77 8.46
C VAL A 2 10.17 -17.68 7.37
N PHE A 3 10.08 -18.09 6.10
CA PHE A 3 9.98 -17.16 4.98
C PHE A 3 8.65 -16.41 4.88
N GLU A 4 7.54 -17.06 5.24
CA GLU A 4 6.23 -16.41 5.30
C GLU A 4 6.21 -15.29 6.34
N HIS A 5 6.86 -15.52 7.48
CA HIS A 5 6.98 -14.51 8.55
C HIS A 5 7.86 -13.34 8.12
N LEU A 6 8.95 -13.62 7.38
CA LEU A 6 9.80 -12.58 6.85
C LEU A 6 9.07 -11.74 5.80
N ALA A 7 8.34 -12.37 4.89
CA ALA A 7 7.55 -11.68 3.87
C ALA A 7 6.44 -10.82 4.47
N ALA A 8 5.66 -11.38 5.41
CA ALA A 8 4.65 -10.64 6.15
C ALA A 8 5.28 -9.44 6.88
N PHE A 9 6.42 -9.63 7.55
CA PHE A 9 7.16 -8.55 8.20
C PHE A 9 7.59 -7.45 7.22
N PHE A 10 8.06 -7.80 6.02
CA PHE A 10 8.42 -6.81 4.99
C PHE A 10 7.20 -6.04 4.49
N ILE A 11 6.08 -6.72 4.25
CA ILE A 11 4.84 -6.06 3.80
C ILE A 11 4.32 -5.13 4.89
N ASP A 12 4.24 -5.58 6.14
CA ASP A 12 3.81 -4.72 7.25
C ASP A 12 4.73 -3.50 7.40
N LYS A 13 6.05 -3.71 7.30
CA LYS A 13 7.03 -2.65 7.48
C LYS A 13 7.00 -1.59 6.37
N PHE A 14 6.84 -2.01 5.11
CA PHE A 14 6.99 -1.11 3.95
C PHE A 14 5.66 -0.70 3.33
N LEU A 15 4.65 -1.57 3.39
CA LEU A 15 3.33 -1.35 2.80
C LEU A 15 2.25 -1.09 3.84
N GLY A 16 2.46 -1.46 5.11
CA GLY A 16 1.47 -1.32 6.17
C GLY A 16 0.96 0.11 6.40
N ASN A 17 1.72 1.15 6.02
CA ASN A 17 1.23 2.54 6.08
C ASN A 17 0.32 2.92 4.91
N TYR A 18 0.33 2.14 3.82
CA TYR A 18 -0.36 2.46 2.58
C TYR A 18 -1.58 1.57 2.33
N ILE A 19 -1.49 0.28 2.67
CA ILE A 19 -2.53 -0.72 2.40
C ILE A 19 -3.29 -1.05 3.68
N GLU A 20 -4.58 -1.33 3.55
CA GLU A 20 -5.40 -1.91 4.62
C GLU A 20 -4.96 -3.36 4.91
N ASP A 21 -5.46 -3.94 6.01
CA ASP A 21 -5.14 -5.31 6.38
C ASP A 21 -5.48 -6.26 5.23
N PHE A 22 -4.51 -7.08 4.83
CA PHE A 22 -4.64 -8.02 3.72
C PHE A 22 -4.68 -9.45 4.25
N ASP A 23 -5.28 -10.36 3.47
CA ASP A 23 -5.35 -11.76 3.87
C ASP A 23 -3.96 -12.43 3.76
N SER A 24 -3.36 -12.76 4.91
CA SER A 24 -2.09 -13.48 5.01
C SER A 24 -2.07 -14.83 4.26
N HIS A 25 -3.23 -15.41 3.96
CA HIS A 25 -3.32 -16.61 3.14
C HIS A 25 -2.95 -16.36 1.66
N GLN A 26 -3.13 -15.13 1.16
CA GLN A 26 -2.72 -14.75 -0.21
C GLN A 26 -1.19 -14.78 -0.39
N LEU A 27 -0.42 -14.60 0.69
CA LEU A 27 1.05 -14.64 0.64
C LEU A 27 1.65 -16.02 0.32
N LYS A 28 0.90 -17.10 0.56
CA LYS A 28 1.46 -18.44 0.72
C LYS A 28 1.89 -19.13 -0.59
N ILE A 29 1.41 -18.67 -1.75
CA ILE A 29 1.47 -19.48 -2.98
C ILE A 29 2.68 -19.14 -3.86
N HIS A 30 3.26 -17.94 -3.79
CA HIS A 30 4.24 -17.47 -4.80
C HIS A 30 5.63 -17.12 -4.25
N LEU A 31 5.82 -17.09 -2.93
CA LEU A 31 7.09 -16.70 -2.30
C LEU A 31 8.30 -17.54 -2.73
N TRP A 32 8.08 -18.79 -3.13
CA TRP A 32 9.13 -19.72 -3.56
C TRP A 32 9.66 -19.38 -4.97
N ALA A 33 8.87 -18.67 -5.78
CA ALA A 33 9.25 -18.21 -7.12
C ALA A 33 9.95 -16.84 -7.11
N GLY A 34 9.95 -16.13 -5.98
CA GLY A 34 10.51 -14.77 -5.87
C GLY A 34 9.47 -13.66 -5.82
N ASP A 35 8.18 -14.00 -5.94
CA ASP A 35 7.12 -13.01 -6.13
C ASP A 35 6.16 -13.01 -4.94
N ILE A 36 5.85 -11.82 -4.45
CA ILE A 36 4.71 -11.56 -3.56
C ILE A 36 3.60 -11.02 -4.44
N ILE A 37 2.42 -11.62 -4.39
CA ILE A 37 1.23 -11.15 -5.12
C ILE A 37 0.13 -10.92 -4.10
N LEU A 38 -0.41 -9.71 -4.11
CA LEU A 38 -1.58 -9.30 -3.35
C LEU A 38 -2.67 -8.92 -4.34
N GLU A 39 -3.90 -9.37 -4.11
CA GLU A 39 -5.05 -9.11 -4.98
C GLU A 39 -6.14 -8.41 -4.20
N ASN A 40 -6.87 -7.50 -4.86
CA ASN A 40 -7.95 -6.72 -4.29
C ASN A 40 -7.50 -5.89 -3.07
N VAL A 41 -6.41 -5.14 -3.22
CA VAL A 41 -5.78 -4.37 -2.15
C VAL A 41 -6.48 -3.03 -1.96
N HIS A 42 -6.97 -2.77 -0.76
CA HIS A 42 -7.51 -1.46 -0.39
C HIS A 42 -6.42 -0.56 0.16
N LEU A 43 -6.47 0.72 -0.20
CA LEU A 43 -5.57 1.74 0.34
C LEU A 43 -6.17 2.42 1.56
N LYS A 44 -5.30 2.69 2.53
CA LYS A 44 -5.67 3.52 3.68
C LYS A 44 -5.93 4.95 3.24
N THR A 45 -6.93 5.58 3.85
CA THR A 45 -7.29 6.99 3.60
C THR A 45 -6.13 7.96 3.92
N ASN A 46 -5.25 7.58 4.84
CA ASN A 46 -4.07 8.33 5.24
C ASN A 46 -2.79 7.94 4.49
N ALA A 47 -2.85 7.08 3.47
CA ALA A 47 -1.67 6.58 2.75
C ALA A 47 -0.84 7.69 2.08
N LEU A 48 -1.43 8.86 1.80
CA LEU A 48 -0.73 10.03 1.25
C LEU A 48 -0.27 11.05 2.29
N SER A 49 -0.53 10.82 3.57
CA SER A 49 -0.24 11.80 4.64
C SER A 49 1.26 12.10 4.77
N ASP A 50 2.12 11.13 4.51
CA ASP A 50 3.58 11.29 4.60
C ASP A 50 4.18 12.17 3.49
N PHE A 51 3.44 12.39 2.39
CA PHE A 51 3.93 13.16 1.25
C PHE A 51 3.69 14.68 1.36
N ASN A 52 3.15 15.16 2.49
CA ASN A 52 2.81 16.57 2.72
C ASN A 52 2.01 17.21 1.56
N VAL A 53 1.10 16.44 0.96
CA VAL A 53 0.23 16.89 -0.13
C VAL A 53 -1.11 17.41 0.40
N PRO A 54 -1.71 18.43 -0.23
CA PRO A 54 -3.02 18.98 0.15
C PRO A 54 -4.18 18.12 -0.36
N LEU A 55 -4.00 16.79 -0.38
CA LEU A 55 -4.96 15.81 -0.85
C LEU A 55 -5.13 14.73 0.21
N GLU A 56 -6.36 14.24 0.36
CA GLU A 56 -6.70 13.07 1.14
C GLU A 56 -7.31 11.99 0.25
N ILE A 57 -7.07 10.72 0.59
CA ILE A 57 -7.69 9.60 -0.11
C ILE A 57 -9.05 9.37 0.54
N ILE A 58 -10.12 9.47 -0.26
CA ILE A 58 -11.47 9.08 0.16
C ILE A 58 -11.58 7.55 0.08
N THR A 59 -11.14 6.97 -1.04
CA THR A 59 -11.05 5.53 -1.23
C THR A 59 -9.98 5.20 -2.28
N GLY A 60 -9.29 4.09 -2.11
CA GLY A 60 -8.31 3.61 -3.06
C GLY A 60 -8.33 2.08 -3.14
N TYR A 61 -8.09 1.57 -4.34
CA TYR A 61 -8.19 0.16 -4.65
C TYR A 61 -7.17 -0.22 -5.73
N LEU A 62 -6.53 -1.37 -5.55
CA LEU A 62 -5.65 -2.00 -6.53
C LEU A 62 -6.17 -3.41 -6.81
N GLU A 63 -6.38 -3.73 -8.07
CA GLU A 63 -6.74 -5.10 -8.46
C GLU A 63 -5.61 -6.07 -8.13
N LYS A 64 -4.37 -5.69 -8.45
CA LYS A 64 -3.19 -6.51 -8.18
C LYS A 64 -1.97 -5.68 -7.82
N LEU A 65 -1.23 -6.14 -6.81
CA LEU A 65 0.10 -5.65 -6.44
C LEU A 65 1.08 -6.83 -6.46
N GLN A 66 2.10 -6.75 -7.30
CA GLN A 66 3.13 -7.77 -7.46
C GLN A 66 4.50 -7.19 -7.10
N ILE A 67 5.21 -7.85 -6.19
CA ILE A 67 6.55 -7.47 -5.75
C ILE A 67 7.50 -8.61 -6.11
N HIS A 68 8.43 -8.32 -7.02
CA HIS A 68 9.47 -9.23 -7.46
C HIS A 68 10.73 -9.02 -6.60
N ILE A 69 10.98 -9.94 -5.66
CA ILE A 69 12.13 -9.89 -4.76
C ILE A 69 13.23 -10.83 -5.29
N PRO A 70 14.41 -10.29 -5.66
CA PRO A 70 15.50 -11.12 -6.14
C PRO A 70 16.25 -11.78 -4.97
N TRP A 71 15.65 -12.75 -4.28
CA TRP A 71 16.21 -13.38 -3.05
C TRP A 71 17.66 -13.85 -3.19
N LYS A 72 18.05 -14.35 -4.38
CA LYS A 72 19.41 -14.82 -4.67
C LYS A 72 20.41 -13.69 -4.95
N HIS A 73 19.92 -12.49 -5.23
CA HIS A 73 20.70 -11.36 -5.73
C HIS A 73 20.27 -10.01 -5.11
N LEU A 74 19.84 -9.99 -3.85
CA LEU A 74 19.30 -8.81 -3.17
C LEU A 74 20.24 -7.58 -3.18
N TYR A 75 21.55 -7.81 -3.25
CA TYR A 75 22.55 -6.74 -3.27
C TYR A 75 22.93 -6.26 -4.68
N THR A 76 22.56 -6.99 -5.72
CA THR A 76 23.02 -6.72 -7.10
C THR A 76 21.88 -6.51 -8.08
N HIS A 77 20.66 -6.93 -7.75
CA HIS A 77 19.47 -6.76 -8.58
C HIS A 77 18.40 -5.98 -7.81
N PRO A 78 17.65 -5.10 -8.48
CA PRO A 78 16.60 -4.33 -7.83
C PRO A 78 15.37 -5.19 -7.56
N THR A 79 14.70 -4.92 -6.43
CA THR A 79 13.31 -5.32 -6.23
C THR A 79 12.42 -4.51 -7.18
N LYS A 80 11.52 -5.18 -7.90
CA LYS A 80 10.53 -4.52 -8.77
C LYS A 80 9.15 -4.61 -8.14
N ILE A 81 8.36 -3.56 -8.33
CA ILE A 81 6.98 -3.51 -7.86
C ILE A 81 6.12 -3.11 -9.04
N ASP A 82 5.14 -3.95 -9.34
CA ASP A 82 4.19 -3.78 -10.42
C ASP A 82 2.78 -3.73 -9.83
N PHE A 83 1.95 -2.83 -10.37
CA PHE A 83 0.58 -2.63 -9.95
C PHE A 83 -0.34 -2.71 -11.16
N ASP A 84 -1.49 -3.34 -11.00
CA ASP A 84 -2.55 -3.42 -12.00
C ASP A 84 -3.88 -2.94 -11.41
N GLY A 85 -4.70 -2.29 -12.24
CA GLY A 85 -5.98 -1.72 -11.86
C GLY A 85 -5.88 -0.76 -10.66
N PHE A 86 -5.11 0.32 -10.79
CA PHE A 86 -4.95 1.31 -9.71
C PHE A 86 -6.01 2.41 -9.79
N TYR A 87 -6.96 2.39 -8.85
CA TYR A 87 -8.05 3.35 -8.75
C TYR A 87 -7.94 4.16 -7.46
N LEU A 88 -8.05 5.48 -7.58
CA LEU A 88 -7.95 6.38 -6.44
C LEU A 88 -8.98 7.51 -6.57
N LEU A 89 -9.79 7.66 -5.53
CA LEU A 89 -10.64 8.82 -5.34
C LEU A 89 -10.03 9.71 -4.27
N VAL A 90 -9.71 10.95 -4.65
CA VAL A 90 -9.09 11.94 -3.76
C VAL A 90 -9.95 13.18 -3.64
N ALA A 91 -9.85 13.84 -2.48
CA ALA A 91 -10.37 15.18 -2.25
C ALA A 91 -9.24 16.14 -1.86
N PRO A 92 -9.37 17.44 -2.14
CA PRO A 92 -8.56 18.46 -1.48
C PRO A 92 -8.72 18.35 0.04
N LYS A 93 -7.61 18.42 0.79
CA LYS A 93 -7.67 18.61 2.24
C LYS A 93 -8.24 20.00 2.52
N THR A 94 -9.52 20.08 2.82
CA THR A 94 -10.16 21.32 3.26
C THR A 94 -9.76 21.59 4.70
N ASP A 95 -8.78 22.48 4.90
CA ASP A 95 -8.43 23.05 6.21
C ASP A 95 -9.44 24.15 6.61
N VAL A 96 -10.72 23.95 6.28
CA VAL A 96 -11.77 24.93 6.54
C VAL A 96 -12.46 24.52 7.83
N ASN A 97 -11.86 24.94 8.94
CA ASN A 97 -12.60 25.09 10.18
C ASN A 97 -13.67 26.17 9.92
N TYR A 98 -14.89 25.76 9.62
CA TYR A 98 -15.99 26.69 9.38
C TYR A 98 -16.34 27.34 10.73
N ASP A 99 -15.74 28.50 10.98
CA ASP A 99 -16.04 29.30 12.15
C ASP A 99 -17.46 29.88 12.01
N VAL A 100 -18.40 29.32 12.77
CA VAL A 100 -19.83 29.63 12.71
C VAL A 100 -20.11 31.08 13.15
N GLU A 101 -19.12 31.78 13.72
CA GLU A 101 -19.27 33.13 14.27
C GLU A 101 -19.23 34.26 13.23
N ARG A 102 -18.88 34.02 11.96
CA ARG A 102 -18.91 35.09 10.94
C ARG A 102 -20.31 35.30 10.36
N LYS A 103 -21.21 35.81 11.19
CA LYS A 103 -22.38 36.59 10.76
C LYS A 103 -22.14 38.05 11.17
N GLU A 104 -21.72 38.87 10.22
CA GLU A 104 -22.01 40.31 10.20
C GLU A 104 -22.32 40.75 8.77
#